data_AF-A0A3C0WLT9-F1
#
_entry.id   AF-A0A3C0WLT9-F1
#
_cell.length_a   1.000
_cell.length_b   1.000
_cell.length_c   1.000
_cell.angle_alpha   90.00
_cell.angle_beta   90.00
_cell.angle_gamma   90.00
#
_symmetry.space_group_name_H-M   'P 1'
#
loop_
_entity.id
_entity.type
_entity.pdbx_description
1 polymer ?
#
loop_
_entity_poly.entity_id
_entity_poly.type
_entity_poly.pdbx_seq_one_letter_code
_entity_poly.pdbx_strand_id
1 'polypeptide(L)'
;MSNAADRWLFPNQTHTITRQLTDGARALMLDLHIVDGEVHLVHSKPFLGKRLLTDGLIEIRHFLEKTPKAVVTIIFESYVPADAVKQCFDETELTKFVHSQQV
;
A
#
# COMPACT_ATOMS: atom_id res chain seq x y z
N MET A 1 4.24 0.38 -5.63
CA MET A 1 3.72 1.77 -5.49
C MET A 1 4.22 2.72 -6.58
N SER A 2 5.51 2.73 -6.96
CA SER A 2 6.10 3.72 -7.86
C SER A 2 5.70 3.45 -9.29
N ASN A 3 4.86 4.32 -9.83
CA ASN A 3 4.22 4.05 -11.10
C ASN A 3 4.15 5.27 -12.03
N ALA A 4 4.18 4.98 -13.33
CA ALA A 4 4.13 6.01 -14.37
C ALA A 4 2.79 6.75 -14.42
N ALA A 5 1.67 6.11 -14.04
CA ALA A 5 0.34 6.75 -14.05
C ALA A 5 0.25 7.91 -13.05
N ASP A 6 0.92 7.80 -11.90
CA ASP A 6 1.04 8.88 -10.91
C ASP A 6 2.16 9.89 -11.25
N ARG A 7 2.82 9.74 -12.41
CA ARG A 7 3.88 10.62 -12.93
C ARG A 7 5.12 10.73 -12.04
N TRP A 8 5.46 9.65 -11.34
CA TRP A 8 6.67 9.60 -10.50
C TRP A 8 7.93 9.41 -11.34
N LEU A 9 9.07 9.82 -10.79
CA LEU A 9 10.37 9.69 -11.42
C LEU A 9 10.91 8.27 -11.25
N PHE A 10 11.46 7.71 -12.32
CA PHE A 10 12.03 6.35 -12.37
C PHE A 10 11.08 5.27 -11.81
N PRO A 11 9.85 5.17 -12.34
CA PRO A 11 8.87 4.23 -11.81
C PRO A 11 9.26 2.79 -12.11
N ASN A 12 9.02 1.90 -11.16
CA ASN A 12 9.24 0.45 -11.32
C ASN A 12 7.98 -0.29 -11.77
N GLN A 13 6.85 0.43 -11.91
CA GLN A 13 5.58 -0.08 -12.43
C GLN A 13 4.94 0.94 -13.39
N THR A 14 3.96 0.51 -14.18
CA THR A 14 3.24 1.43 -15.08
C THR A 14 1.93 1.94 -14.47
N HIS A 15 1.29 1.11 -13.65
CA HIS A 15 -0.10 1.28 -13.24
C HIS A 15 -0.26 1.57 -11.74
N THR A 16 -1.35 2.25 -11.38
CA THR A 16 -1.75 2.47 -9.98
C THR A 16 -2.08 1.16 -9.27
N ILE A 17 -2.18 1.17 -7.94
CA ILE A 17 -2.55 0.00 -7.14
C ILE A 17 -3.92 -0.53 -7.59
N THR A 18 -4.93 0.34 -7.70
CA THR A 18 -6.28 -0.02 -8.17
C THR A 18 -6.23 -0.73 -9.53
N ARG A 19 -5.45 -0.21 -10.47
CA ARG A 19 -5.38 -0.79 -11.81
C ARG A 19 -4.68 -2.15 -11.79
N GLN A 20 -3.57 -2.30 -11.06
CA GLN A 20 -2.88 -3.59 -10.90
C GLN A 20 -3.82 -4.66 -10.31
N LEU A 21 -4.57 -4.31 -9.26
CA LEU A 21 -5.53 -5.22 -8.63
C LEU A 21 -6.69 -5.57 -9.59
N THR A 22 -7.20 -4.60 -10.33
CA THR A 22 -8.25 -4.81 -11.33
C THR A 22 -7.78 -5.72 -12.47
N ASP A 23 -6.51 -5.61 -12.88
CA ASP A 23 -5.89 -6.43 -13.92
C ASP A 23 -5.50 -7.84 -13.44
N GLY A 24 -5.74 -8.16 -12.17
CA GLY A 24 -5.58 -9.51 -11.63
C GLY A 24 -4.37 -9.71 -10.72
N ALA A 25 -3.55 -8.69 -10.47
CA ALA A 25 -2.49 -8.79 -9.47
C ALA A 25 -3.08 -9.05 -8.08
N ARG A 26 -2.47 -9.95 -7.30
CA ARG A 26 -2.91 -10.30 -5.93
C ARG A 26 -1.79 -10.23 -4.90
N ALA A 27 -0.58 -9.90 -5.31
CA ALA A 27 0.54 -9.64 -4.43
C ALA A 27 1.07 -8.23 -4.71
N LEU A 28 1.25 -7.43 -3.66
CA LEU A 28 1.81 -6.10 -3.72
C LEU A 28 3.07 -6.04 -2.85
N MET A 29 4.12 -5.41 -3.36
CA MET A 29 5.33 -5.05 -2.60
C MET A 29 5.34 -3.54 -2.40
N LEU A 30 5.35 -3.12 -1.14
CA LEU A 30 5.18 -1.73 -0.73
C LEU A 30 6.29 -1.31 0.23
N ASP A 31 7.01 -0.26 -0.15
CA ASP A 31 8.15 0.29 0.57
C ASP A 31 7.64 1.38 1.53
N LEU A 32 7.90 1.26 2.83
CA LEU A 32 7.38 2.17 3.86
C LEU A 32 8.48 3.05 4.45
N HIS A 33 8.24 4.36 4.47
CA HIS A 33 9.13 5.35 5.09
C HIS A 33 8.35 6.38 5.89
N ILE A 34 8.95 6.93 6.95
CA ILE A 34 8.44 8.14 7.60
C ILE A 34 8.91 9.35 6.79
N VAL A 35 7.97 10.18 6.35
CA VAL A 35 8.24 11.45 5.69
C VAL A 35 7.39 12.51 6.38
N ASP A 36 8.04 13.56 6.87
CA ASP A 36 7.37 14.68 7.57
C ASP A 36 6.49 14.23 8.76
N GLY A 37 6.84 13.11 9.40
CA GLY A 37 6.12 12.55 10.55
C GLY A 37 5.01 11.54 10.20
N GLU A 38 4.73 11.32 8.92
CA GLU A 38 3.67 10.42 8.45
C GLU A 38 4.22 9.21 7.67
N VAL A 39 3.50 8.09 7.72
CA VAL A 39 3.88 6.88 6.99
C VAL A 39 3.52 7.00 5.51
N HIS A 40 4.54 6.95 4.67
CA HIS A 40 4.43 7.11 3.23
C HIS A 40 4.91 5.86 2.48
N LEU A 41 4.32 5.66 1.30
CA LEU A 41 4.83 4.82 0.24
C LEU A 41 5.89 5.59 -0.54
N VAL A 42 7.14 5.13 -0.50
CA VAL A 42 8.29 5.82 -1.13
C VAL A 42 9.21 4.79 -1.77
N HIS A 43 9.55 4.97 -3.04
CA HIS A 43 10.60 4.18 -3.66
C HIS A 43 11.94 4.91 -3.58
N SER A 44 12.86 4.41 -2.75
CA SER A 44 14.21 4.94 -2.53
C SER A 44 14.27 6.34 -1.88
N LYS A 45 13.75 7.39 -2.53
CA LYS A 45 13.84 8.78 -2.05
C LYS A 45 12.49 9.50 -2.21
N PRO A 46 11.99 10.23 -1.19
CA PRO A 46 10.67 10.86 -1.23
C PRO A 46 10.45 11.85 -2.37
N PHE A 47 11.51 12.54 -2.84
CA PHE A 47 11.41 13.51 -3.93
C PHE A 47 11.20 12.85 -5.32
N LEU A 48 11.43 11.54 -5.45
CA LEU A 48 11.16 10.80 -6.69
C LEU A 48 9.68 10.47 -6.85
N GLY A 49 8.94 10.46 -5.74
CA GLY A 49 7.54 10.09 -5.67
C GLY A 49 7.22 9.62 -4.26
N LYS A 50 6.18 10.22 -3.67
CA LYS A 50 5.65 9.80 -2.37
C LYS A 50 4.14 9.93 -2.37
N ARG A 51 3.49 9.09 -1.57
CA ARG A 51 2.08 9.21 -1.20
C ARG A 51 1.87 8.62 0.18
N LEU A 52 0.78 8.97 0.85
CA LEU A 52 0.47 8.38 2.15
C LEU A 52 0.21 6.88 2.02
N LEU A 53 0.60 6.12 3.04
CA LEU A 53 0.24 4.71 3.14
C LEU A 53 -1.28 4.55 3.18
N THR A 54 -1.98 5.41 3.93
CA THR A 54 -3.43 5.38 4.07
C THR A 54 -4.16 5.46 2.72
N ASP A 55 -3.72 6.32 1.80
CA ASP A 55 -4.27 6.37 0.44
C ASP A 55 -4.15 5.03 -0.27
N GLY A 56 -3.00 4.36 -0.14
CA GLY A 56 -2.76 3.05 -0.75
C GLY A 56 -3.62 1.95 -0.13
N LEU A 57 -3.78 1.97 1.19
CA LEU A 57 -4.63 1.03 1.91
C LEU A 57 -6.11 1.25 1.58
N ILE A 58 -6.57 2.50 1.37
CA ILE A 58 -7.94 2.81 0.93
C ILE A 58 -8.23 2.21 -0.45
N GLU A 59 -7.28 2.29 -1.40
CA GLU A 59 -7.43 1.63 -2.71
C GLU A 59 -7.60 0.11 -2.56
N ILE A 60 -6.80 -0.52 -1.69
CA ILE A 60 -6.89 -1.96 -1.42
C ILE A 60 -8.22 -2.30 -0.75
N ARG A 61 -8.66 -1.50 0.23
CA ARG A 61 -9.97 -1.67 0.88
C ARG A 61 -11.10 -1.67 -0.14
N HIS A 62 -11.18 -0.63 -0.97
CA HIS A 62 -12.23 -0.51 -1.97
C HIS A 62 -12.23 -1.67 -2.97
N PHE A 63 -11.06 -2.19 -3.31
CA PHE A 63 -10.96 -3.40 -4.14
C PHE A 63 -11.54 -4.64 -3.44
N LEU A 64 -11.19 -4.86 -2.17
CA LEU A 64 -11.67 -6.01 -1.37
C LEU A 64 -13.18 -5.93 -1.11
N GLU A 65 -13.72 -4.74 -0.85
CA GLU A 65 -15.16 -4.51 -0.69
C GLU A 65 -15.95 -4.85 -1.96
N LYS A 66 -15.39 -4.54 -3.14
CA LYS A 66 -15.99 -4.87 -4.44
C LYS A 66 -15.75 -6.32 -4.87
N THR A 67 -14.75 -6.98 -4.31
CA THR A 67 -14.30 -8.32 -4.71
C THR A 67 -14.19 -9.24 -3.49
N PRO A 68 -15.31 -9.62 -2.85
CA PRO A 68 -15.31 -10.21 -1.50
C PRO A 68 -14.63 -11.58 -1.38
N LYS A 69 -14.34 -12.26 -2.49
CA LYS A 69 -13.61 -13.53 -2.53
C LYS A 69 -12.12 -13.38 -2.85
N ALA A 70 -11.65 -12.16 -3.12
CA ALA A 70 -10.25 -11.92 -3.42
C ALA A 70 -9.41 -12.01 -2.13
N VAL A 71 -8.22 -12.58 -2.28
CA VAL A 71 -7.16 -12.51 -1.27
C VAL A 71 -6.05 -11.65 -1.85
N VAL A 72 -5.60 -10.65 -1.09
CA VAL A 72 -4.47 -9.79 -1.46
C VAL A 72 -3.37 -10.00 -0.44
N THR A 73 -2.18 -10.35 -0.92
CA THR A 73 -0.96 -10.42 -0.12
C THR A 73 -0.22 -9.10 -0.23
N ILE A 74 0.13 -8.52 0.92
CA ILE A 74 0.97 -7.32 0.98
C ILE A 74 2.28 -7.70 1.63
N ILE A 75 3.38 -7.40 0.96
CA ILE A 75 4.74 -7.53 1.47
C ILE A 75 5.24 -6.11 1.74
N PHE A 76 5.58 -5.82 2.98
CA PHE A 76 6.17 -4.54 3.35
C PHE A 76 7.69 -4.66 3.42
N GLU A 77 8.37 -3.84 2.63
CA GLU A 77 9.74 -3.45 2.93
C GLU A 77 9.65 -2.27 3.92
N SER A 78 9.70 -2.59 5.22
CA SER A 78 9.34 -1.63 6.26
C SER A 78 10.55 -1.00 6.94
N TYR A 79 10.64 0.33 6.85
CA TYR A 79 11.55 1.17 7.63
C TYR A 79 10.80 1.97 8.70
N VAL A 80 9.61 1.53 9.07
CA VAL A 80 8.71 2.20 10.00
C VAL A 80 8.33 1.28 11.18
N PRO A 81 8.05 1.83 12.38
CA PRO A 81 7.54 1.07 13.51
C PRO A 81 6.22 0.35 13.21
N ALA A 82 6.04 -0.86 13.77
CA ALA A 82 4.87 -1.70 13.48
C ALA A 82 3.55 -1.11 14.00
N ASP A 83 3.58 -0.40 15.11
CA ASP A 83 2.44 0.33 15.69
C ASP A 83 1.95 1.46 14.77
N ALA A 84 2.87 2.19 14.13
CA ALA A 84 2.51 3.20 13.13
C ALA A 84 1.81 2.57 11.92
N VAL A 85 2.29 1.41 11.45
CA VAL A 85 1.60 0.65 10.36
C VAL A 85 0.23 0.20 10.81
N LYS A 86 0.10 -0.36 12.03
CA LYS A 86 -1.18 -0.78 12.59
C LYS A 86 -2.16 0.38 12.66
N GLN A 87 -1.71 1.56 13.09
CA GLN A 87 -2.55 2.76 13.13
C GLN A 87 -3.09 3.10 11.74
N CYS A 88 -2.27 3.07 10.69
CA CYS A 88 -2.76 3.30 9.31
C CYS A 88 -3.79 2.26 8.86
N PHE A 89 -3.65 0.99 9.28
CA PHE A 89 -4.65 -0.05 8.99
C PHE A 89 -5.97 0.20 9.73
N ASP A 90 -5.90 0.64 10.98
CA ASP A 90 -7.09 0.96 11.78
C ASP A 90 -7.81 2.20 11.22
N GLU A 91 -7.07 3.27 10.89
CA GLU A 91 -7.59 4.50 10.29
C GLU A 91 -8.31 4.27 8.97
N THR A 92 -7.84 3.30 8.19
CA THR A 92 -8.43 2.94 6.89
C THR A 92 -9.47 1.83 7.00
N GLU A 93 -9.76 1.35 8.20
CA GLU A 93 -10.65 0.21 8.46
C GLU A 93 -10.24 -1.08 7.71
N LEU A 94 -8.99 -1.20 7.28
CA LEU A 94 -8.49 -2.37 6.57
C LEU A 94 -8.25 -3.55 7.53
N THR A 95 -8.08 -3.26 8.83
CA THR A 95 -7.93 -4.27 9.89
C THR A 95 -9.02 -5.36 9.84
N LYS A 96 -10.25 -5.02 9.45
CA LYS A 96 -11.36 -6.00 9.33
C LYS A 96 -11.15 -7.08 8.25
N PHE A 97 -10.24 -6.85 7.31
CA PHE A 97 -9.90 -7.79 6.23
C PHE A 97 -8.63 -8.61 6.51
N VAL A 98 -7.89 -8.29 7.57
CA VAL A 98 -6.59 -8.90 7.83
C VAL A 98 -6.76 -10.32 8.34
N HIS A 99 -6.00 -11.25 7.77
CA HIS A 99 -5.79 -12.56 8.34
C HIS A 99 -4.65 -12.50 9.37
N SER A 100 -4.90 -12.93 10.60
CA SER A 100 -3.88 -13.13 11.64
C SER A 100 -3.56 -14.61 11.79
N GLN A 101 -2.27 -14.97 11.71
CA GLN A 101 -1.84 -16.31 12.10
C GLN A 101 -1.79 -16.41 13.62
N GLN A 102 -2.28 -17.53 14.18
CA GLN A 102 -2.05 -17.85 15.57
C GLN A 102 -0.58 -18.23 15.74
N VAL A 103 0.07 -17.65 16.75
CA VAL A 103 1.47 -17.92 17.12
C VAL A 103 1.52 -19.01 18.15
#